data_AF-A0A327ZWL8-F1
#
_entry.id   AF-A0A327ZWL8-F1
#
_cell.length_a   1.000
_cell.length_b   1.000
_cell.length_c   1.000
_cell.angle_alpha   90.00
_cell.angle_beta   90.00
_cell.angle_gamma   90.00
#
_symmetry.space_group_name_H-M   'P 1'
#
loop_
_entity.id
_entity.type
_entity.pdbx_description
1 polymer ?
#
loop_
_entity_poly.entity_id
_entity_poly.type
_entity_poly.pdbx_seq_one_letter_code
_entity_poly.pdbx_strand_id
1 'polypeptide(L)'
;MITMPDILDKKIIKRLKKGKFHYNGAKLTMSYKQIKDRLGDGLNDKPSSDYPGSKIYDAKAYPEVISFSFAGKPKWKKNKLKLITIDYNHLDQFYDLKAKDIRKAWGKPDKKKKNSFDWDDEGEFDTYTYRYGHAWLWFDKEKNLFAMTYLNRKLQKKWADI
;
A
#
# COMPACT_ATOMS: atom_id res chain seq x y z
N MET A 1 -13.44 4.71 -10.05
CA MET A 1 -12.34 3.87 -10.53
C MET A 1 -11.15 3.99 -9.56
N ILE A 2 -10.64 2.90 -8.98
CA ILE A 2 -9.50 2.87 -8.04
C ILE A 2 -8.28 2.25 -8.77
N THR A 3 -7.18 2.98 -8.91
CA THR A 3 -5.96 2.61 -9.67
C THR A 3 -4.72 3.00 -8.89
N MET A 4 -3.56 2.45 -9.25
CA MET A 4 -2.30 3.07 -8.91
C MET A 4 -2.27 4.53 -9.38
N PRO A 5 -1.78 5.48 -8.56
CA PRO A 5 -1.53 6.84 -9.01
C PRO A 5 -0.34 6.87 -9.98
N ASP A 6 -0.22 7.93 -10.79
CA ASP A 6 0.99 8.14 -11.60
C ASP A 6 2.20 8.38 -10.67
N ILE A 7 2.96 7.31 -10.44
CA ILE A 7 4.13 7.33 -9.58
C ILE A 7 5.36 7.91 -10.27
N LEU A 8 5.27 8.42 -11.51
CA LEU A 8 6.32 9.18 -12.17
C LEU A 8 6.05 10.70 -12.14
N ASP A 9 4.81 11.12 -11.85
CA ASP A 9 4.48 12.53 -11.66
C ASP A 9 5.13 13.13 -10.40
N LYS A 10 5.86 14.24 -10.58
CA LYS A 10 6.60 14.90 -9.50
C LYS A 10 5.71 15.37 -8.34
N LYS A 11 4.47 15.81 -8.60
CA LYS A 11 3.56 16.28 -7.55
C LYS A 11 3.02 15.11 -6.75
N ILE A 12 2.66 14.00 -7.40
CA ILE A 12 2.24 12.75 -6.75
C ILE A 12 3.37 12.20 -5.90
N ILE A 13 4.58 12.07 -6.43
CA ILE A 13 5.78 11.62 -5.70
C ILE A 13 5.97 12.44 -4.42
N LYS A 14 5.91 13.78 -4.53
CA LYS A 14 6.08 14.67 -3.37
C LYS A 14 4.99 14.46 -2.31
N ARG A 15 3.74 14.21 -2.73
CA ARG A 15 2.61 13.95 -1.82
C ARG A 15 2.75 12.59 -1.14
N LEU A 16 3.10 11.55 -1.89
CA LEU A 16 3.35 10.20 -1.36
C LEU A 16 4.48 10.23 -0.35
N LYS A 17 5.65 10.81 -0.69
CA LYS A 17 6.79 10.95 0.24
C LYS A 17 6.42 11.64 1.56
N LYS A 18 5.59 12.68 1.50
CA LYS A 18 5.17 13.48 2.67
C LYS A 18 3.98 12.92 3.45
N GLY A 19 3.39 11.80 3.02
CA GLY A 19 2.17 11.28 3.65
C GLY A 19 0.94 12.17 3.45
N LYS A 20 0.93 12.98 2.38
CA LYS A 20 -0.14 13.93 2.02
C LYS A 20 -0.90 13.52 0.75
N PHE A 21 -0.66 12.31 0.25
CA PHE A 21 -1.40 11.79 -0.90
C PHE A 21 -2.82 11.42 -0.47
N HIS A 22 -3.79 11.78 -1.32
CA HIS A 22 -5.20 11.47 -1.15
C HIS A 22 -5.68 10.77 -2.41
N TYR A 23 -6.21 9.55 -2.29
CA TYR A 23 -6.78 8.82 -3.42
C TYR A 23 -8.29 9.06 -3.47
N ASN A 24 -8.81 9.80 -4.46
CA ASN A 24 -10.24 10.17 -4.51
C ASN A 24 -10.77 10.70 -3.15
N GLY A 25 -9.93 11.48 -2.45
CA GLY A 25 -10.24 12.00 -1.12
C GLY A 25 -10.01 11.05 0.06
N ALA A 26 -9.73 9.76 -0.17
CA ALA A 26 -9.28 8.81 0.84
C ALA A 26 -7.87 9.15 1.33
N LYS A 27 -7.70 9.23 2.64
CA LYS A 27 -6.42 9.60 3.28
C LYS A 27 -6.09 8.60 4.37
N LEU A 28 -4.80 8.37 4.56
CA LEU A 28 -4.31 7.72 5.77
C LEU A 28 -4.90 8.42 7.01
N THR A 29 -5.17 7.67 8.07
CA THR A 29 -5.82 8.10 9.33
C THR A 29 -7.33 8.35 9.30
N MET A 30 -7.96 8.38 8.11
CA MET A 30 -9.43 8.38 8.01
C MET A 30 -9.99 7.07 8.58
N SER A 31 -11.18 7.12 9.19
CA SER A 31 -11.81 5.89 9.65
C SER A 31 -12.43 5.09 8.51
N TYR A 32 -12.70 3.80 8.74
CA TYR A 32 -13.41 2.96 7.78
C TYR A 32 -14.73 3.62 7.32
N LYS A 33 -15.51 4.20 8.24
CA LYS A 33 -16.74 4.92 7.89
C LYS A 33 -16.46 6.04 6.89
N GLN A 34 -15.47 6.89 7.18
CA GLN A 34 -15.12 8.00 6.29
C GLN A 34 -14.62 7.52 4.93
N ILE A 35 -13.91 6.40 4.86
CA ILE A 35 -13.48 5.82 3.59
C ILE A 35 -14.66 5.27 2.81
N LYS A 36 -15.58 4.54 3.44
CA LYS A 36 -16.80 4.03 2.79
C LYS A 36 -17.68 5.18 2.28
N ASP A 37 -17.83 6.27 3.05
CA ASP A 37 -18.57 7.46 2.62
C ASP A 37 -17.94 8.16 1.39
N ARG A 38 -16.62 8.01 1.19
CA ARG A 38 -15.86 8.66 0.09
C ARG A 38 -15.75 7.79 -1.15
N LEU A 39 -15.47 6.49 -0.96
CA LEU A 39 -15.27 5.54 -2.04
C LEU A 39 -16.57 4.84 -2.44
N GLY A 40 -17.66 5.01 -1.67
CA GLY A 40 -18.94 4.37 -1.91
C GLY A 40 -18.79 2.85 -2.00
N ASP A 41 -19.27 2.28 -3.10
CA ASP A 41 -19.15 0.85 -3.39
C ASP A 41 -17.84 0.47 -4.07
N GLY A 42 -16.83 1.33 -4.04
CA GLY A 42 -15.49 1.02 -4.56
C GLY A 42 -14.70 -0.02 -3.77
N LEU A 43 -15.16 -0.44 -2.58
CA LEU A 43 -14.53 -1.49 -1.77
C LEU A 43 -15.43 -2.71 -1.65
N ASN A 44 -14.82 -3.90 -1.60
CA ASN A 44 -15.50 -5.15 -1.29
C ASN A 44 -16.26 -5.07 0.04
N ASP A 45 -17.40 -5.74 0.13
CA ASP A 45 -18.26 -5.67 1.32
C ASP A 45 -17.71 -6.53 2.46
N LYS A 46 -17.08 -7.66 2.10
CA LYS A 46 -16.36 -8.54 3.01
C LYS A 46 -14.86 -8.21 3.01
N PRO A 47 -14.20 -8.25 4.18
CA PRO A 47 -12.76 -8.10 4.23
C PRO A 47 -12.05 -9.34 3.65
N SER A 48 -10.90 -9.14 3.03
CA SER A 48 -9.99 -10.23 2.62
C SER A 48 -9.16 -10.76 3.78
N SER A 49 -9.03 -9.98 4.85
CA SER A 49 -8.43 -10.41 6.12
C SER A 49 -9.14 -9.74 7.29
N ASP A 50 -9.45 -10.52 8.33
CA ASP A 50 -10.17 -10.08 9.52
C ASP A 50 -9.51 -10.59 10.81
N TYR A 51 -8.61 -9.78 11.35
CA TYR A 51 -7.94 -10.03 12.63
C TYR A 51 -8.46 -9.05 13.70
N PRO A 52 -8.41 -9.42 15.00
CA PRO A 52 -8.78 -8.50 16.07
C PRO A 52 -8.02 -7.17 15.99
N GLY A 53 -8.75 -6.08 15.72
CA GLY A 53 -8.16 -4.73 15.59
C GLY A 53 -7.58 -4.40 14.21
N SER A 54 -7.59 -5.33 13.25
CA SER A 54 -7.10 -5.10 11.88
C SER A 54 -8.02 -5.73 10.82
N LYS A 55 -8.37 -4.97 9.78
CA LYS A 55 -9.18 -5.48 8.67
C LYS A 55 -8.62 -4.99 7.34
N ILE A 56 -8.59 -5.85 6.33
CA ILE A 56 -8.17 -5.52 4.96
C ILE A 56 -9.37 -5.62 4.03
N TYR A 57 -9.56 -4.62 3.18
CA TYR A 57 -10.61 -4.57 2.17
C TYR A 57 -10.02 -4.28 0.80
N ASP A 58 -10.31 -5.13 -0.18
CA ASP A 58 -9.85 -4.92 -1.54
C ASP A 58 -10.83 -4.03 -2.32
N ALA A 59 -10.31 -3.31 -3.32
CA ALA A 59 -11.13 -2.54 -4.24
C ALA A 59 -12.02 -3.45 -5.10
N LYS A 60 -13.26 -3.02 -5.39
CA LYS A 60 -14.15 -3.71 -6.34
C LYS A 60 -13.70 -3.43 -7.78
N ALA A 61 -13.71 -4.49 -8.60
CA ALA A 61 -13.63 -4.46 -10.06
C ALA A 61 -12.44 -3.68 -10.64
N TYR A 62 -11.23 -4.24 -10.52
CA TYR A 62 -10.04 -3.67 -11.13
C TYR A 62 -9.04 -4.73 -11.61
N PRO A 63 -8.27 -4.48 -12.70
CA PRO A 63 -7.12 -5.31 -13.06
C PRO A 63 -6.10 -5.42 -11.91
N GLU A 64 -5.76 -4.30 -11.27
CA GLU A 64 -4.82 -4.27 -10.15
C GLU A 64 -5.45 -4.73 -8.84
N VAL A 65 -4.69 -5.49 -8.05
CA VAL A 65 -5.12 -5.86 -6.69
C VAL A 65 -4.74 -4.73 -5.74
N ILE A 66 -5.73 -3.91 -5.38
CA ILE A 66 -5.56 -2.76 -4.48
C ILE A 66 -6.26 -3.04 -3.15
N SER A 67 -5.50 -3.04 -2.07
CA SER A 67 -5.98 -3.36 -0.72
C SER A 67 -5.89 -2.16 0.22
N PHE A 68 -6.91 -1.99 1.06
CA PHE A 68 -7.01 -0.94 2.06
C PHE A 68 -6.98 -1.59 3.45
N SER A 69 -5.88 -1.42 4.17
CA SER A 69 -5.75 -1.98 5.52
C SER A 69 -6.12 -0.95 6.58
N PHE A 70 -7.00 -1.36 7.48
CA PHE A 70 -7.50 -0.55 8.58
C PHE A 70 -7.09 -1.18 9.90
N ALA A 71 -6.49 -0.39 10.80
CA ALA A 71 -6.10 -0.86 12.12
C ALA A 71 -6.56 0.08 13.23
N GLY A 72 -6.63 -0.46 14.44
CA GLY A 72 -7.02 0.26 15.65
C GLY A 72 -6.81 -0.60 16.89
N LYS A 73 -7.44 -0.22 18.01
CA LYS A 73 -7.42 -1.06 19.21
C LYS A 73 -8.33 -2.29 18.99
N PRO A 74 -8.03 -3.47 19.53
CA PRO A 74 -8.84 -4.69 19.33
C PRO A 74 -10.34 -4.51 19.63
N LYS A 75 -10.67 -3.74 20.68
CA LYS A 75 -12.06 -3.45 21.08
C LYS A 75 -12.79 -2.41 20.22
N TRP A 76 -12.14 -1.82 19.21
CA TRP A 76 -12.78 -0.81 18.38
C TRP A 76 -13.73 -1.45 17.36
N LYS A 77 -14.92 -0.88 17.23
CA LYS A 77 -15.85 -1.23 16.15
C LYS A 77 -15.22 -0.89 14.79
N LYS A 78 -15.49 -1.71 13.78
CA LYS A 78 -15.05 -1.57 12.36
C LYS A 78 -15.03 -0.12 11.89
N ASN A 79 -16.14 0.61 12.07
CA ASN A 79 -16.31 1.99 11.59
C ASN A 79 -15.33 3.01 12.21
N LYS A 80 -14.66 2.66 13.31
CA LYS A 80 -13.64 3.48 13.99
C LYS A 80 -12.20 3.08 13.64
N LEU A 81 -11.98 1.92 13.03
CA LEU A 81 -10.64 1.52 12.56
C LEU A 81 -10.13 2.53 11.56
N LYS A 82 -8.82 2.79 11.58
CA LYS A 82 -8.18 3.85 10.79
C LYS A 82 -7.42 3.25 9.63
N LEU A 83 -7.55 3.84 8.44
CA LEU A 83 -6.77 3.48 7.27
C LEU A 83 -5.28 3.70 7.57
N ILE A 84 -4.50 2.63 7.52
CA ILE A 84 -3.06 2.65 7.78
C ILE A 84 -2.23 2.37 6.54
N THR A 85 -2.73 1.56 5.60
CA THR A 85 -2.06 1.29 4.32
C THR A 85 -3.05 1.33 3.16
N ILE A 86 -2.51 1.71 2.00
CA ILE A 86 -3.07 1.38 0.70
C ILE A 86 -1.98 0.61 -0.04
N ASP A 87 -2.25 -0.63 -0.36
CA ASP A 87 -1.33 -1.55 -1.02
C ASP A 87 -1.78 -1.76 -2.45
N TYR A 88 -0.85 -1.70 -3.39
CA TYR A 88 -1.03 -1.93 -4.81
C TYR A 88 -0.15 -3.12 -5.18
N ASN A 89 -0.77 -4.24 -5.56
CA ASN A 89 -0.10 -5.52 -5.79
C ASN A 89 -0.26 -5.97 -7.25
N HIS A 90 0.64 -6.86 -7.68
CA HIS A 90 0.71 -7.38 -9.05
C HIS A 90 0.88 -6.29 -10.12
N LEU A 91 1.61 -5.23 -9.79
CA LEU A 91 1.84 -4.09 -10.69
C LEU A 91 2.63 -4.48 -11.95
N ASP A 92 3.44 -5.52 -11.85
CA ASP A 92 4.22 -6.12 -12.92
C ASP A 92 3.35 -6.67 -14.07
N GLN A 93 2.09 -7.01 -13.81
CA GLN A 93 1.14 -7.44 -14.83
C GLN A 93 0.60 -6.28 -15.68
N PHE A 94 0.76 -5.03 -15.22
CA PHE A 94 0.16 -3.84 -15.82
C PHE A 94 1.17 -2.79 -16.25
N TYR A 95 2.39 -2.82 -15.68
CA TYR A 95 3.39 -1.79 -15.84
C TYR A 95 4.80 -2.38 -16.00
N ASP A 96 5.50 -2.00 -17.08
CA ASP A 96 6.94 -2.24 -17.21
C ASP A 96 7.73 -1.10 -16.55
N LEU A 97 7.77 -1.11 -15.20
CA LEU A 97 8.49 -0.10 -14.41
C LEU A 97 9.69 -0.72 -13.69
N LYS A 98 10.90 -0.33 -14.10
CA LYS A 98 12.13 -0.83 -13.51
C LYS A 98 12.64 0.06 -12.40
N ALA A 99 13.38 -0.52 -11.46
CA ALA A 99 13.96 0.20 -10.33
C ALA A 99 14.86 1.39 -10.75
N LYS A 100 15.50 1.30 -11.93
CA LYS A 100 16.29 2.41 -12.50
C LYS A 100 15.44 3.63 -12.83
N ASP A 101 14.26 3.42 -13.41
CA ASP A 101 13.35 4.49 -13.86
C ASP A 101 12.68 5.14 -12.65
N ILE A 102 12.29 4.32 -11.68
CA ILE A 102 11.87 4.80 -10.35
C ILE A 102 12.98 5.66 -9.73
N ARG A 103 14.23 5.20 -9.69
CA ARG A 103 15.33 6.00 -9.10
C ARG A 103 15.59 7.32 -9.84
N LYS A 104 15.36 7.36 -11.15
CA LYS A 104 15.48 8.59 -11.94
C LYS A 104 14.41 9.62 -11.54
N ALA A 105 13.16 9.18 -11.35
CA ALA A 105 12.06 10.06 -10.96
C ALA A 105 12.03 10.40 -9.44
N TRP A 106 12.29 9.40 -8.59
CA TRP A 106 12.19 9.50 -7.13
C TRP A 106 13.50 9.88 -6.45
N GLY A 107 14.65 9.78 -7.12
CA GLY A 107 15.96 9.99 -6.52
C GLY A 107 16.40 8.82 -5.62
N LYS A 108 17.36 9.09 -4.72
CA LYS A 108 17.89 8.09 -3.77
C LYS A 108 16.84 7.76 -2.70
N PRO A 109 16.57 6.47 -2.42
CA PRO A 109 15.67 6.08 -1.34
C PRO A 109 16.29 6.31 0.03
N ASP A 110 15.44 6.56 1.04
CA ASP A 110 15.84 6.75 2.43
C ASP A 110 16.35 5.44 3.06
N LYS A 111 15.85 4.31 2.57
CA LYS A 111 16.29 2.97 2.98
C LYS A 111 16.16 2.01 1.81
N LYS A 112 17.14 1.11 1.70
CA LYS A 112 17.09 -0.06 0.82
C LYS A 112 17.13 -1.31 1.69
N LYS A 113 16.38 -2.33 1.32
CA LYS A 113 16.44 -3.65 1.95
C LYS A 113 16.40 -4.72 0.86
N LYS A 114 17.25 -5.73 0.97
CA LYS A 114 17.07 -7.02 0.29
C LYS A 114 16.24 -7.88 1.24
N ASN A 115 15.14 -8.45 0.75
CA ASN A 115 14.38 -9.44 1.50
C ASN A 115 14.47 -10.75 0.73
N SER A 116 14.79 -11.81 1.45
CA SER A 116 14.61 -13.17 0.96
C SER A 116 13.44 -13.69 1.78
N PHE A 117 12.32 -13.97 1.12
CA PHE A 117 11.17 -14.58 1.76
C PHE A 117 11.27 -16.08 1.52
N ASP A 118 11.27 -16.84 2.61
CA ASP A 118 11.14 -18.30 2.61
C ASP A 118 9.64 -18.58 2.65
N TRP A 119 9.04 -18.75 1.48
CA TRP A 119 7.67 -19.24 1.39
C TRP A 119 7.75 -20.77 1.42
N ASP A 120 6.84 -21.43 2.13
CA ASP A 120 6.79 -22.90 2.31
C ASP A 120 6.68 -23.71 0.99
N ASP A 121 6.61 -23.04 -0.17
CA ASP A 121 6.63 -23.61 -1.51
C ASP A 121 7.98 -23.29 -2.22
N GLU A 122 8.99 -24.15 -2.02
CA GLU A 122 10.23 -24.38 -2.80
C GLU A 122 10.89 -23.24 -3.64
N GLY A 123 10.78 -21.97 -3.23
CA GLY A 123 11.35 -20.86 -3.99
C GLY A 123 11.82 -19.70 -3.13
N GLU A 124 13.13 -19.53 -3.00
CA GLU A 124 13.70 -18.29 -2.47
C GLU A 124 13.30 -17.10 -3.37
N PHE A 125 12.36 -16.28 -2.91
CA PHE A 125 11.95 -15.08 -3.61
C PHE A 125 12.72 -13.87 -3.10
N ASP A 126 13.82 -13.57 -3.79
CA ASP A 126 14.62 -12.37 -3.55
C ASP A 126 13.90 -11.11 -4.05
N THR A 127 13.55 -10.22 -3.12
CA THR A 127 12.96 -8.91 -3.42
C THR A 127 13.81 -7.78 -2.91
N TYR A 128 13.57 -6.60 -3.47
CA TYR A 128 14.20 -5.36 -3.05
C TYR A 128 13.14 -4.35 -2.69
N THR A 129 13.27 -3.74 -1.52
CA THR A 129 12.38 -2.66 -1.09
C THR A 129 13.13 -1.34 -1.09
N TYR A 130 12.59 -0.34 -1.78
CA TYR A 130 13.03 1.05 -1.70
C TYR A 130 12.01 1.87 -0.93
N ARG A 131 12.45 2.49 0.17
CA ARG A 131 11.61 3.36 0.99
C ARG A 131 11.81 4.83 0.63
N TYR A 132 10.70 5.52 0.40
CA TYR A 132 10.61 6.96 0.15
C TYR A 132 9.53 7.59 1.05
N GLY A 133 9.92 7.95 2.28
CA GLY A 133 9.01 8.47 3.30
C GLY A 133 7.89 7.49 3.63
N HIS A 134 6.68 7.81 3.18
CA HIS A 134 5.48 6.98 3.36
C HIS A 134 5.21 5.99 2.22
N ALA A 135 5.98 6.01 1.13
CA ALA A 135 5.84 5.06 0.02
C ALA A 135 6.97 4.03 0.06
N TRP A 136 6.62 2.76 -0.07
CA TRP A 136 7.52 1.62 -0.12
C TRP A 136 7.30 0.94 -1.47
N LEU A 137 8.35 0.85 -2.27
CA LEU A 137 8.31 0.27 -3.61
C LEU A 137 9.05 -1.06 -3.58
N TRP A 138 8.40 -2.11 -4.07
CA TRP A 138 8.86 -3.49 -4.01
C TRP A 138 9.20 -3.96 -5.41
N PHE A 139 10.42 -4.47 -5.56
CA PHE A 139 10.95 -4.95 -6.81
C PHE A 139 11.31 -6.42 -6.71
N ASP A 140 11.07 -7.16 -7.78
CA ASP A 140 11.43 -8.57 -7.90
C ASP A 140 12.97 -8.72 -8.04
N LYS A 141 13.42 -9.96 -8.24
CA LYS A 141 14.84 -10.28 -8.47
C LYS A 141 15.43 -9.56 -9.69
N GLU A 142 14.61 -9.34 -10.72
CA GLU A 142 14.96 -8.68 -11.98
C GLU A 142 14.87 -7.15 -11.92
N LYS A 143 14.43 -6.60 -10.78
CA LYS A 143 14.23 -5.17 -10.50
C LYS A 143 13.01 -4.56 -11.18
N ASN A 144 12.00 -5.36 -11.53
CA ASN A 144 10.70 -4.88 -11.97
C ASN A 144 9.83 -4.57 -10.76
N LEU A 145 9.07 -3.46 -10.81
CA LEU A 145 8.15 -3.06 -9.75
C LEU A 145 6.92 -3.98 -9.77
N PHE A 146 6.73 -4.77 -8.71
CA PHE A 146 5.57 -5.65 -8.59
C PHE A 146 4.57 -5.20 -7.50
N ALA A 147 5.00 -4.35 -6.55
CA ALA A 147 4.10 -3.80 -5.55
C ALA A 147 4.52 -2.41 -5.02
N MET A 148 3.53 -1.69 -4.52
CA MET A 148 3.72 -0.44 -3.78
C MET A 148 2.84 -0.43 -2.53
N THR A 149 3.44 -0.03 -1.40
CA THR A 149 2.72 0.22 -0.15
C THR A 149 2.79 1.71 0.20
N TYR A 150 1.63 2.36 0.32
CA TYR A 150 1.52 3.71 0.89
C TYR A 150 1.03 3.62 2.33
N LEU A 151 1.89 3.99 3.28
CA LEU A 151 1.78 3.56 4.67
C LEU A 151 1.95 4.70 5.68
N ASN A 152 1.09 4.70 6.71
CA ASN A 152 1.31 5.46 7.93
C ASN A 152 2.09 4.61 8.96
N ARG A 153 3.42 4.67 8.90
CA ARG A 153 4.31 3.88 9.77
C ARG A 153 4.10 4.15 11.27
N LYS A 154 3.72 5.36 11.66
CA LYS A 154 3.43 5.67 13.08
C LYS A 154 2.20 4.93 13.57
N LEU A 155 1.18 4.79 12.73
CA LEU A 155 -0.03 4.05 13.09
C LEU A 155 0.16 2.54 12.98
N GLN A 156 0.87 2.06 11.96
CA GLN A 156 1.22 0.63 11.84
C GLN A 156 1.95 0.13 13.09
N LYS A 157 3.02 0.81 13.50
CA LYS A 157 3.75 0.47 14.74
C LYS A 157 2.89 0.50 16.00
N LYS A 158 1.81 1.28 15.99
CA LYS A 158 0.95 1.47 17.15
C LYS A 158 -0.15 0.41 17.23
N TRP A 159 -0.63 -0.09 16.09
CA TRP A 159 -1.89 -0.83 16.00
C TRP A 159 -1.86 -2.07 15.11
N ALA A 160 -0.81 -2.30 14.32
CA ALA A 160 -0.75 -3.39 13.34
C ALA A 160 0.49 -4.28 13.49
N ASP A 161 1.52 -3.83 14.20
CA ASP A 161 2.57 -4.72 14.72
C ASP A 161 2.01 -5.35 16.01
N ILE A 162 1.22 -6.43 15.87
CA ILE A 162 0.81 -7.32 16.98
C ILE A 162 1.52 -8.64 16.79
#